data_AF-A0A852IPT8-F1
#
_entry.id   AF-A0A852IPT8-F1
#
_cell.length_a   1.000
_cell.length_b   1.000
_cell.length_c   1.000
_cell.angle_alpha   90.00
_cell.angle_beta   90.00
_cell.angle_gamma   90.00
#
_symmetry.space_group_name_H-M   'P 1'
#
loop_
_entity.id
_entity.type
_entity.pdbx_description
1 polymer ?
#
loop_
_entity_poly.entity_id
_entity_poly.type
_entity_poly.pdbx_seq_one_letter_code
_entity_poly.pdbx_strand_id
1 'polypeptide(L)'
;MAKSLLVAYGLWALGGPLGLHHLYLGRDSHALLWMLTLGGFGGAWLWDFWHLPTWVAAANGTEVPTDRAGAVPAFSPLRLAGQVTVGMYFGLVAALGLPWVPTLLAQPLAVGLGVLLVSWVGNQRTEVPSTLAAAFLSSLLLQGRVLALLPVSVAASVAAQRHRRYKPCGTPRPGLPTRLYHLGLACLAFTAPLAYRGLWGAAGVAGTLLSLPRAAIEVLLLPLRASWLLAEALGLSSANPARESGASFRQSSWSKRQQWAYEV
;
A
#
# COMPACT_ATOMS: atom_id res chain seq x y z
N MET A 1 -17.19 -28.13 16.16
CA MET A 1 -17.70 -28.68 14.88
C MET A 1 -16.53 -29.28 14.12
N ALA A 2 -16.67 -30.51 13.66
CA ALA A 2 -15.69 -31.14 12.79
C ALA A 2 -15.62 -30.41 11.43
N LYS A 3 -14.41 -30.28 10.91
CA LYS A 3 -14.08 -29.73 9.60
C LYS A 3 -14.16 -30.84 8.56
N SER A 4 -14.83 -30.56 7.46
CA SER A 4 -14.95 -31.48 6.33
C SER A 4 -13.79 -31.26 5.35
N LEU A 5 -13.18 -32.37 4.93
CA LEU A 5 -12.14 -32.39 3.90
C LEU A 5 -12.67 -31.86 2.56
N LEU A 6 -13.90 -32.23 2.19
CA LEU A 6 -14.51 -31.83 0.93
C LEU A 6 -14.75 -30.31 0.87
N VAL A 7 -15.20 -29.72 1.98
CA VAL A 7 -15.34 -28.26 2.10
C VAL A 7 -13.98 -27.58 2.00
N ALA A 8 -12.94 -28.14 2.64
CA ALA A 8 -11.59 -27.60 2.55
C ALA A 8 -11.07 -27.60 1.10
N TYR A 9 -11.28 -28.68 0.34
CA TYR A 9 -10.89 -28.75 -1.08
C TYR A 9 -11.72 -27.82 -1.96
N GLY A 10 -13.02 -27.68 -1.71
CA GLY A 10 -13.86 -26.71 -2.41
C GLY A 10 -13.38 -25.26 -2.22
N LEU A 11 -13.03 -24.90 -0.98
CA LEU A 11 -12.46 -23.59 -0.67
C LEU A 11 -11.05 -23.40 -1.26
N TRP A 12 -10.26 -24.46 -1.34
CA TRP A 12 -8.96 -24.44 -2.00
C TRP A 12 -9.09 -24.22 -3.52
N ALA A 13 -10.07 -24.86 -4.17
CA ALA A 13 -10.27 -24.70 -5.62
C ALA A 13 -10.82 -23.31 -5.99
N LEU A 14 -11.79 -22.81 -5.21
CA LEU A 14 -12.45 -21.53 -5.49
C LEU A 14 -11.67 -20.31 -4.98
N GLY A 15 -10.91 -20.48 -3.89
CA GLY A 15 -10.28 -19.40 -3.15
C GLY A 15 -8.88 -19.74 -2.65
N GLY A 16 -8.21 -20.70 -3.28
CA GLY A 16 -6.87 -21.16 -2.94
C GLY A 16 -5.88 -20.01 -2.85
N PRO A 17 -5.69 -19.19 -3.91
CA PRO A 17 -4.79 -18.04 -3.87
C PRO A 17 -5.16 -17.00 -2.80
N LEU A 18 -6.44 -16.89 -2.45
CA LEU A 18 -6.92 -15.99 -1.40
C LEU A 18 -6.81 -16.59 0.02
N GLY A 19 -6.46 -17.87 0.15
CA GLY A 19 -6.28 -18.53 1.46
C GLY A 19 -7.58 -18.88 2.19
N LEU A 20 -8.70 -19.06 1.48
CA LEU A 20 -10.01 -19.35 2.10
C LEU A 20 -9.99 -20.68 2.89
N HIS A 21 -9.27 -21.69 2.39
CA HIS A 21 -9.10 -22.97 3.07
C HIS A 21 -8.37 -22.81 4.41
N HIS A 22 -7.37 -21.91 4.49
CA HIS A 22 -6.69 -21.60 5.75
C HIS A 22 -7.60 -20.90 6.75
N LEU A 23 -8.47 -20.01 6.28
CA LEU A 23 -9.47 -19.35 7.13
C LEU A 23 -10.47 -20.36 7.71
N TYR A 24 -10.93 -21.32 6.90
CA TYR A 24 -11.84 -22.39 7.33
C TYR A 24 -11.22 -23.28 8.42
N LEU A 25 -9.92 -23.57 8.28
CA LEU A 25 -9.14 -24.39 9.22
C LEU A 25 -8.70 -23.64 10.48
N GLY A 26 -8.98 -22.34 10.61
CA GLY A 26 -8.61 -21.56 11.80
C GLY A 26 -7.19 -21.01 11.78
N ARG A 27 -6.53 -20.98 10.62
CA ARG A 27 -5.12 -20.60 10.44
C ARG A 27 -4.99 -19.16 9.92
N ASP A 28 -5.40 -18.19 10.71
CA ASP A 28 -5.52 -16.78 10.30
C ASP A 28 -4.22 -16.16 9.76
N SER A 29 -3.09 -16.39 10.41
CA SER A 29 -1.79 -15.89 9.92
C SER A 29 -1.42 -16.46 8.55
N HIS A 30 -1.84 -17.71 8.27
CA HIS A 30 -1.58 -18.37 7.00
C HIS A 30 -2.51 -17.82 5.91
N ALA A 31 -3.78 -17.61 6.24
CA ALA A 31 -4.73 -16.94 5.36
C ALA A 31 -4.25 -15.53 4.99
N LEU A 32 -3.84 -14.73 5.98
CA LEU A 32 -3.30 -13.39 5.74
C LEU A 32 -2.07 -13.42 4.83
N LEU A 33 -1.13 -14.35 5.07
CA LEU A 33 0.03 -14.51 4.21
C LEU A 33 -0.38 -14.79 2.75
N TRP A 34 -1.36 -15.66 2.54
CA TRP A 34 -1.87 -15.99 1.20
C TRP A 34 -2.54 -14.80 0.54
N MET A 35 -3.38 -14.04 1.26
CA MET A 35 -4.03 -12.84 0.73
C MET A 35 -3.02 -11.78 0.29
N LEU A 36 -1.96 -11.57 1.09
CA LEU A 36 -0.95 -10.54 0.81
C LEU A 36 0.07 -10.94 -0.26
N THR A 37 0.24 -12.24 -0.51
CA THR A 37 1.20 -12.79 -1.49
C THR A 37 0.53 -13.43 -2.70
N LEU A 38 -0.80 -13.36 -2.81
CA LEU A 38 -1.60 -13.99 -3.86
C LEU A 38 -1.30 -15.50 -3.98
N GLY A 39 -1.46 -16.23 -2.88
CA GLY A 39 -1.28 -17.68 -2.86
C GLY A 39 0.17 -18.14 -2.69
N GLY A 40 1.00 -17.34 -1.99
CA GLY A 40 2.43 -17.57 -1.85
C GLY A 40 3.15 -17.41 -3.18
N PHE A 41 3.00 -16.22 -3.78
CA PHE A 41 3.53 -15.86 -5.10
C PHE A 41 2.98 -16.71 -6.24
N GLY A 42 1.70 -17.10 -6.15
CA GLY A 42 0.96 -17.83 -7.18
C GLY A 42 1.21 -19.35 -7.23
N GLY A 43 2.27 -19.86 -6.61
CA GLY A 43 2.64 -21.29 -6.66
C GLY A 43 2.42 -22.07 -5.35
N ALA A 44 2.56 -21.43 -4.19
CA ALA A 44 2.53 -22.15 -2.92
C ALA A 44 1.17 -22.77 -2.60
N TRP A 45 0.07 -22.19 -3.11
CA TRP A 45 -1.26 -22.77 -2.92
C TRP A 45 -1.44 -24.14 -3.60
N LEU A 46 -0.64 -24.50 -4.62
CA LEU A 46 -0.66 -25.85 -5.19
C LEU A 46 -0.07 -26.86 -4.19
N TRP A 47 1.00 -26.47 -3.50
CA TRP A 47 1.66 -27.30 -2.48
C TRP A 47 0.73 -27.63 -1.31
N ASP A 48 -0.21 -26.72 -1.00
CA ASP A 48 -1.23 -26.92 0.03
C ASP A 48 -2.13 -28.13 -0.25
N PHE A 49 -2.29 -28.54 -1.52
CA PHE A 49 -3.11 -29.68 -1.90
C PHE A 49 -2.70 -30.95 -1.13
N TRP A 50 -1.40 -31.24 -1.09
CA TRP A 50 -0.88 -32.42 -0.39
C TRP A 50 -0.95 -32.33 1.14
N HIS A 51 -1.01 -31.10 1.69
CA HIS A 51 -1.01 -30.87 3.14
C HIS A 51 -2.41 -30.66 3.72
N LEU A 52 -3.42 -30.51 2.87
CA LEU A 52 -4.79 -30.27 3.29
C LEU A 52 -5.35 -31.38 4.20
N PRO A 53 -5.14 -32.68 3.93
CA PRO A 53 -5.65 -33.76 4.78
C PRO A 53 -5.09 -33.71 6.21
N THR A 54 -3.79 -33.44 6.35
CA THR A 54 -3.14 -33.34 7.67
C THR A 54 -3.65 -32.14 8.45
N TRP A 55 -3.90 -30.99 7.80
CA TRP A 55 -4.46 -29.83 8.49
C TRP A 55 -5.93 -29.99 8.89
N VAL A 56 -6.73 -30.72 8.12
CA VAL A 56 -8.11 -31.07 8.51
C VAL A 56 -8.11 -31.98 9.72
N ALA A 57 -7.24 -32.99 9.75
CA ALA A 57 -7.04 -33.87 10.90
C ALA A 57 -6.62 -33.06 12.15
N ALA A 58 -5.63 -32.16 12.00
CA ALA A 58 -5.20 -31.26 13.07
C ALA A 58 -6.34 -30.35 13.59
N ALA A 59 -7.15 -29.80 12.68
CA ALA A 59 -8.28 -28.94 13.04
C ALA A 59 -9.41 -29.70 13.76
N ASN A 60 -9.51 -31.01 13.53
CA ASN A 60 -10.45 -31.91 14.18
C ASN A 60 -9.93 -32.47 15.51
N GLY A 61 -8.69 -32.15 15.91
CA GLY A 61 -8.11 -32.60 17.17
C GLY A 61 -7.71 -34.07 17.17
N THR A 62 -7.54 -34.70 16.00
CA THR A 62 -7.05 -36.09 15.90
C THR A 62 -5.53 -36.18 16.03
N GLU A 63 -4.83 -35.03 16.10
CA GLU A 63 -3.42 -35.00 16.45
C GLU A 63 -3.26 -35.13 17.96
N VAL A 64 -2.60 -36.22 18.39
CA VAL A 64 -2.24 -36.44 19.80
C VAL A 64 -1.44 -35.23 20.28
N PRO A 65 -1.85 -34.52 21.35
CA PRO A 65 -1.05 -33.49 21.97
C PRO A 65 0.21 -34.17 22.50
N THR A 66 1.28 -34.17 21.70
CA THR A 66 2.58 -34.55 22.26
C THR A 66 2.91 -33.45 23.25
N ASP A 67 3.06 -33.80 24.52
CA ASP A 67 3.49 -32.90 25.58
C ASP A 67 4.82 -32.26 25.17
N ARG A 68 4.74 -31.06 24.59
CA ARG A 68 5.87 -30.29 24.04
C ARG A 68 5.99 -28.94 24.75
N ALA A 69 5.47 -28.85 25.98
CA ALA A 69 5.67 -27.72 26.86
C ALA A 69 7.17 -27.63 27.21
N GLY A 70 7.94 -26.90 26.40
CA GLY A 70 9.38 -26.67 26.59
C GLY A 70 10.28 -27.12 25.43
N ALA A 71 9.79 -27.90 24.47
CA ALA A 71 10.59 -28.28 23.31
C ALA A 71 10.75 -27.08 22.35
N VAL A 72 11.94 -26.87 21.78
CA VAL A 72 12.15 -25.86 20.72
C VAL A 72 11.72 -26.49 19.38
N PRO A 73 10.91 -25.80 18.54
CA PRO A 73 10.53 -26.32 17.24
C PRO A 73 11.74 -26.54 16.31
N ALA A 74 11.70 -27.62 15.52
CA ALA A 74 12.77 -27.95 14.57
C ALA A 74 13.03 -26.80 13.57
N PHE A 75 14.32 -26.61 13.25
CA PHE A 75 14.74 -25.68 12.21
C PHE A 75 14.21 -26.16 10.85
N SER A 76 13.47 -25.30 10.16
CA SER A 76 12.94 -25.58 8.81
C SER A 76 13.54 -24.58 7.83
N PRO A 77 14.42 -25.03 6.91
CA PRO A 77 14.99 -24.18 5.86
C PRO A 77 13.92 -23.52 5.00
N LEU A 78 12.82 -24.24 4.70
CA LEU A 78 11.67 -23.71 3.95
C LEU A 78 11.04 -22.49 4.65
N ARG A 79 10.93 -22.52 5.98
CA ARG A 79 10.42 -21.36 6.74
C ARG A 79 11.40 -20.20 6.73
N LEU A 80 12.71 -20.47 6.84
CA LEU A 80 13.73 -19.43 6.75
C LEU A 80 13.69 -18.77 5.37
N ALA A 81 13.66 -19.56 4.30
CA ALA A 81 13.53 -19.05 2.93
C ALA A 81 12.25 -18.22 2.76
N GLY A 82 11.11 -18.73 3.24
CA GLY A 82 9.85 -17.99 3.23
C GLY A 82 9.92 -16.66 4.00
N GLN A 83 10.57 -16.62 5.16
CA GLN A 83 10.76 -15.40 5.95
C GLN A 83 11.59 -14.37 5.18
N VAL A 84 12.69 -14.81 4.55
CA VAL A 84 13.55 -13.93 3.76
C VAL A 84 12.78 -13.40 2.54
N THR A 85 12.14 -14.27 1.77
CA THR A 85 11.40 -13.87 0.55
C THR A 85 10.25 -12.91 0.88
N VAL A 86 9.42 -13.24 1.89
CA VAL A 86 8.28 -12.39 2.27
C VAL A 86 8.74 -11.10 2.94
N GLY A 87 9.80 -11.14 3.74
CA GLY A 87 10.41 -9.95 4.31
C GLY A 87 10.90 -8.99 3.23
N MET A 88 11.63 -9.46 2.23
CA MET A 88 12.03 -8.66 1.08
C MET A 88 10.83 -8.08 0.33
N TYR A 89 9.82 -8.90 0.04
CA TYR A 89 8.60 -8.48 -0.63
C TYR A 89 7.92 -7.32 0.11
N PHE A 90 7.75 -7.41 1.43
CA PHE A 90 7.15 -6.34 2.23
C PHE A 90 8.00 -5.07 2.23
N GLY A 91 9.32 -5.20 2.34
CA GLY A 91 10.21 -4.04 2.30
C GLY A 91 10.20 -3.34 0.93
N LEU A 92 10.09 -4.10 -0.17
CA LEU A 92 9.93 -3.54 -1.51
C LEU A 92 8.58 -2.85 -1.66
N VAL A 93 7.50 -3.49 -1.20
CA VAL A 93 6.16 -2.90 -1.18
C VAL A 93 6.13 -1.62 -0.37
N ALA A 94 6.81 -1.52 0.77
CA ALA A 94 6.87 -0.30 1.56
C ALA A 94 7.65 0.81 0.86
N ALA A 95 8.79 0.50 0.23
CA ALA A 95 9.57 1.46 -0.56
C ALA A 95 8.75 2.03 -1.73
N LEU A 96 7.91 1.19 -2.35
CA LEU A 96 7.00 1.58 -3.41
C LEU A 96 5.71 2.21 -2.88
N GLY A 97 5.18 1.84 -1.72
CA GLY A 97 3.87 2.31 -1.25
C GLY A 97 3.92 3.60 -0.45
N LEU A 98 5.04 3.90 0.20
CA LEU A 98 5.15 4.96 1.20
C LEU A 98 6.32 5.92 0.90
N PRO A 99 6.29 6.67 -0.21
CA PRO A 99 7.38 7.61 -0.55
C PRO A 99 7.53 8.74 0.48
N TRP A 100 6.46 9.03 1.23
CA TRP A 100 6.40 10.08 2.25
C TRP A 100 7.06 9.69 3.57
N VAL A 101 7.25 8.39 3.80
CA VAL A 101 7.86 7.88 5.04
C VAL A 101 9.34 7.65 4.77
N PRO A 102 10.25 8.10 5.66
CA PRO A 102 11.67 7.82 5.51
C PRO A 102 11.91 6.32 5.30
N THR A 103 12.63 5.98 4.23
CA THR A 103 12.95 4.59 3.87
C THR A 103 13.65 3.84 5.00
N LEU A 104 14.45 4.56 5.79
CA LEU A 104 15.11 4.07 7.01
C LEU A 104 14.15 3.56 8.09
N LEU A 105 12.89 4.01 8.10
CA LEU A 105 11.87 3.57 9.04
C LEU A 105 10.89 2.61 8.38
N ALA A 106 10.38 2.97 7.19
CA ALA A 106 9.37 2.21 6.48
C ALA A 106 9.88 0.80 6.09
N GLN A 107 11.10 0.71 5.57
CA GLN A 107 11.64 -0.56 5.08
C GLN A 107 11.88 -1.58 6.20
N PRO A 108 12.70 -1.34 7.24
CA PRO A 108 12.96 -2.35 8.27
C PRO A 108 11.69 -2.76 9.02
N LEU A 109 10.76 -1.83 9.22
CA LEU A 109 9.46 -2.12 9.82
C LEU A 109 8.65 -3.07 8.94
N ALA A 110 8.54 -2.79 7.64
CA ALA A 110 7.83 -3.65 6.71
C ALA A 110 8.49 -5.02 6.57
N VAL A 111 9.83 -5.08 6.44
CA VAL A 111 10.58 -6.35 6.43
C VAL A 111 10.31 -7.15 7.69
N GLY A 112 10.39 -6.51 8.86
CA GLY A 112 10.11 -7.14 10.14
C GLY A 112 8.70 -7.70 10.22
N LEU A 113 7.69 -6.95 9.78
CA LEU A 113 6.29 -7.42 9.71
C LEU A 113 6.13 -8.62 8.78
N GLY A 114 6.79 -8.62 7.62
CA GLY A 114 6.79 -9.76 6.69
C GLY A 114 7.42 -11.02 7.32
N VAL A 115 8.56 -10.89 7.99
CA VAL A 115 9.23 -11.99 8.70
C VAL A 115 8.35 -12.53 9.84
N LEU A 116 7.73 -11.65 10.62
CA LEU A 116 6.82 -12.00 11.71
C LEU A 116 5.57 -12.72 11.21
N LEU A 117 5.01 -12.28 10.08
CA LEU A 117 3.85 -12.92 9.47
C LEU A 117 4.15 -14.39 9.14
N VAL A 118 5.28 -14.66 8.50
CA VAL A 118 5.73 -16.03 8.20
C VAL A 118 6.08 -16.80 9.48
N SER A 119 6.67 -16.13 10.47
CA SER A 119 7.04 -16.75 11.74
C SER A 119 5.84 -17.23 12.56
N TRP A 120 4.68 -16.57 12.40
CA TRP A 120 3.42 -16.92 13.04
C TRP A 120 2.60 -17.98 12.29
N VAL A 121 3.05 -18.43 11.12
CA VAL A 121 2.42 -19.53 10.39
C VAL A 121 2.56 -20.84 11.18
N GLY A 122 1.44 -21.56 11.33
CA GLY A 122 1.38 -22.83 12.06
C GLY A 122 1.34 -22.66 13.58
N ASN A 123 1.99 -23.56 14.31
CA ASN A 123 2.00 -23.60 15.77
C ASN A 123 3.19 -22.87 16.41
N GLN A 124 3.96 -22.10 15.63
CA GLN A 124 5.15 -21.39 16.10
C GLN A 124 4.87 -19.88 16.22
N ARG A 125 5.57 -19.24 17.15
CA ARG A 125 5.67 -17.79 17.29
C ARG A 125 7.12 -17.41 17.55
N THR A 126 7.43 -16.15 17.28
CA THR A 126 8.74 -15.57 17.58
C THR A 126 8.54 -14.31 18.41
N GLU A 127 9.56 -13.94 19.17
CA GLU A 127 9.56 -12.69 19.90
C GLU A 127 9.57 -11.51 18.92
N VAL A 128 8.53 -10.68 19.02
CA VAL A 128 8.36 -9.45 18.24
C VAL A 128 9.53 -8.47 18.43
N PRO A 129 9.93 -8.11 19.68
CA PRO A 129 10.95 -7.07 19.86
C PRO A 129 12.31 -7.48 19.29
N SER A 130 12.75 -8.72 19.49
CA SER A 130 14.04 -9.23 19.00
C SER A 130 14.10 -9.24 17.47
N THR A 131 12.99 -9.59 16.81
CA THR A 131 12.89 -9.62 15.34
C THR A 131 12.94 -8.21 14.75
N LEU A 132 12.19 -7.27 15.35
CA LEU A 132 12.18 -5.87 14.90
C LEU A 132 13.51 -5.19 15.18
N ALA A 133 14.09 -5.38 16.37
CA ALA A 133 15.40 -4.85 16.72
C ALA A 133 16.47 -5.30 15.73
N ALA A 134 16.48 -6.58 15.34
CA ALA A 134 17.40 -7.09 14.33
C ALA A 134 17.19 -6.44 12.96
N ALA A 135 15.95 -6.21 12.53
CA ALA A 135 15.64 -5.53 11.27
C ALA A 135 16.14 -4.07 11.28
N PHE A 136 15.83 -3.32 12.35
CA PHE A 136 16.25 -1.93 12.50
C PHE A 136 17.76 -1.79 12.63
N LEU A 137 18.41 -2.61 13.46
CA LEU A 137 19.86 -2.58 13.65
C LEU A 137 20.59 -2.89 12.34
N SER A 138 20.14 -3.90 11.61
CA SER A 138 20.74 -4.26 10.31
C SER A 138 20.52 -3.17 9.26
N SER A 139 19.37 -2.51 9.30
CA SER A 139 19.05 -1.40 8.39
C SER A 139 19.91 -0.17 8.69
N LEU A 140 20.19 0.10 9.97
CA LEU A 140 21.06 1.19 10.40
C LEU A 140 22.53 0.93 10.02
N LEU A 141 23.00 -0.30 10.18
CA LEU A 141 24.38 -0.69 9.85
C LEU A 141 24.68 -0.64 8.35
N LEU A 142 23.67 -0.77 7.49
CA LEU A 142 23.83 -0.94 6.04
C LEU A 142 23.28 0.24 5.22
N GLN A 143 23.18 1.41 5.84
CA GLN A 143 22.67 2.64 5.21
C GLN A 143 23.39 2.94 3.87
N GLY A 144 22.60 3.23 2.83
CA GLY A 144 23.09 3.72 1.54
C GLY A 144 23.30 2.70 0.43
N ARG A 145 23.01 1.39 0.64
CA ARG A 145 23.09 0.38 -0.43
C ARG A 145 21.71 -0.19 -0.76
N VAL A 146 21.33 -0.18 -2.04
CA VAL A 146 20.09 -0.84 -2.55
C VAL A 146 20.04 -2.33 -2.16
N LEU A 147 21.21 -2.95 -2.02
CA LEU A 147 21.39 -4.32 -1.56
C LEU A 147 21.11 -4.54 -0.06
N ALA A 148 20.83 -3.51 0.74
CA ALA A 148 20.58 -3.64 2.18
C ALA A 148 19.28 -4.41 2.51
N LEU A 149 18.36 -4.54 1.55
CA LEU A 149 17.10 -5.25 1.77
C LEU A 149 17.29 -6.74 2.09
N LEU A 150 18.23 -7.39 1.41
CA LEU A 150 18.57 -8.80 1.62
C LEU A 150 19.15 -9.08 3.02
N PRO A 151 20.25 -8.44 3.45
CA PRO A 151 20.84 -8.66 4.77
C PRO A 151 19.91 -8.24 5.91
N VAL A 152 19.10 -7.19 5.76
CA VAL A 152 18.07 -6.83 6.77
C VAL A 152 17.06 -7.96 6.94
N SER A 153 16.59 -8.52 5.83
CA SER A 153 15.64 -9.63 5.86
C SER A 153 16.26 -10.92 6.41
N VAL A 154 17.52 -11.22 6.05
CA VAL A 154 18.27 -12.36 6.60
C VAL A 154 18.46 -12.21 8.11
N ALA A 155 18.91 -11.04 8.58
CA ALA A 155 19.14 -10.80 10.01
C ALA A 155 17.84 -10.90 10.83
N ALA A 156 16.75 -10.30 10.33
CA ALA A 156 15.43 -10.43 10.95
C ALA A 156 14.97 -11.90 10.97
N SER A 157 15.17 -12.64 9.88
CA SER A 157 14.81 -14.06 9.79
C SER A 157 15.63 -14.90 10.77
N VAL A 158 16.93 -14.67 10.88
CA VAL A 158 17.81 -15.35 11.85
C VAL A 158 17.38 -15.03 13.28
N ALA A 159 17.07 -13.78 13.60
CA ALA A 159 16.57 -13.40 14.92
C ALA A 159 15.24 -14.07 15.24
N ALA A 160 14.30 -14.08 14.29
CA ALA A 160 13.04 -14.80 14.42
C ALA A 160 13.27 -16.29 14.69
N GLN A 161 14.24 -16.90 14.00
CA GLN A 161 14.58 -18.32 14.12
C GLN A 161 15.31 -18.67 15.43
N ARG A 162 16.01 -17.72 16.07
CA ARG A 162 16.65 -17.89 17.38
C ARG A 162 15.66 -17.80 18.55
N HIS A 163 14.65 -16.95 18.44
CA HIS A 163 13.67 -16.69 19.51
C HIS A 163 12.33 -17.40 19.29
N ARG A 164 12.36 -18.66 18.83
CA ARG A 164 11.14 -19.44 18.51
C ARG A 164 10.52 -20.07 19.75
N ARG A 165 9.20 -19.91 19.87
CA ARG A 165 8.37 -20.52 20.94
C ARG A 165 7.12 -21.15 20.32
N TYR A 166 6.62 -22.22 20.91
CA TYR A 166 5.30 -22.77 20.53
C TYR A 166 4.18 -21.82 20.98
N LYS A 167 3.05 -21.81 20.24
CA LYS A 167 1.86 -21.07 20.67
C LYS A 167 1.29 -21.72 21.95
N PRO A 168 0.90 -20.92 22.96
CA PRO A 168 0.22 -21.47 24.12
C PRO A 168 -1.08 -22.15 23.68
N CYS A 169 -1.28 -23.38 24.13
CA CYS A 169 -2.47 -24.16 23.82
C CYS A 169 -3.66 -23.59 24.60
N GLY A 170 -4.84 -23.49 23.98
CA GLY A 170 -6.09 -23.21 24.70
C GLY A 170 -6.58 -21.76 24.75
N THR A 171 -6.06 -20.82 23.96
CA THR A 171 -6.68 -19.49 23.87
C THR A 171 -8.04 -19.56 23.17
N PRO A 172 -9.13 -19.03 23.75
CA PRO A 172 -10.43 -18.94 23.09
C PRO A 172 -10.29 -18.27 21.72
N ARG A 173 -10.79 -18.93 20.68
CA ARG A 173 -10.73 -18.35 19.33
C ARG A 173 -11.85 -17.32 19.18
N PRO A 174 -11.55 -16.09 18.71
CA PRO A 174 -12.59 -15.11 18.45
C PRO A 174 -13.53 -15.59 17.34
N GLY A 175 -14.74 -15.03 17.33
CA GLY A 175 -15.74 -15.33 16.30
C GLY A 175 -15.20 -15.09 14.88
N LEU A 176 -15.78 -15.81 13.92
CA LEU A 176 -15.50 -15.62 12.50
C LEU A 176 -15.58 -14.15 12.02
N PRO A 177 -16.58 -13.32 12.42
CA PRO A 177 -16.63 -11.92 11.97
C PRO A 177 -15.43 -11.10 12.49
N THR A 178 -15.01 -11.29 13.74
CA THR A 178 -13.84 -10.59 14.30
C THR A 178 -12.55 -10.99 13.59
N ARG A 179 -12.41 -12.27 13.24
CA ARG A 179 -11.27 -12.76 12.46
C ARG A 179 -11.25 -12.13 11.07
N LEU A 180 -12.38 -12.11 10.38
CA LEU A 180 -12.53 -11.46 9.07
C LEU A 180 -12.26 -9.96 9.14
N TYR A 181 -12.73 -9.28 10.18
CA TYR A 181 -12.46 -7.85 10.40
C TYR A 181 -10.96 -7.57 10.53
N HIS A 182 -10.24 -8.33 11.37
CA HIS A 182 -8.79 -8.15 11.51
C HIS A 182 -8.03 -8.48 10.22
N LEU A 183 -8.44 -9.52 9.49
CA LEU A 183 -7.84 -9.86 8.20
C LEU A 183 -8.09 -8.78 7.15
N GLY A 184 -9.32 -8.29 7.05
CA GLY A 184 -9.69 -7.20 6.15
C GLY A 184 -8.94 -5.92 6.47
N LEU A 185 -8.83 -5.55 7.75
CA LEU A 185 -8.07 -4.39 8.21
C LEU A 185 -6.59 -4.51 7.86
N ALA A 186 -5.99 -5.69 8.09
CA ALA A 186 -4.60 -5.94 7.74
C ALA A 186 -4.35 -5.89 6.22
N CYS A 187 -5.27 -6.45 5.42
CA CYS A 187 -5.20 -6.37 3.97
C CYS A 187 -5.30 -4.92 3.49
N LEU A 188 -6.27 -4.16 4.00
CA LEU A 188 -6.47 -2.76 3.65
C LEU A 188 -5.25 -1.92 4.03
N ALA A 189 -4.69 -2.12 5.23
CA ALA A 189 -3.49 -1.43 5.67
C ALA A 189 -2.28 -1.69 4.75
N PHE A 190 -2.18 -2.90 4.18
CA PHE A 190 -1.11 -3.27 3.27
C PHE A 190 -1.34 -2.75 1.84
N THR A 191 -2.57 -2.85 1.30
CA THR A 191 -2.86 -2.53 -0.10
C THR A 191 -3.21 -1.06 -0.33
N ALA A 192 -3.73 -0.33 0.66
CA ALA A 192 -4.17 1.04 0.50
C ALA A 192 -3.04 2.01 0.07
N PRO A 193 -1.82 1.97 0.64
CA PRO A 193 -0.74 2.85 0.21
C PRO A 193 -0.34 2.62 -1.25
N LEU A 194 -0.31 1.36 -1.69
CA LEU A 194 -0.03 0.99 -3.07
C LEU A 194 -1.12 1.47 -4.02
N ALA A 195 -2.39 1.24 -3.67
CA ALA A 195 -3.54 1.66 -4.47
C ALA A 195 -3.58 3.19 -4.61
N TYR A 196 -3.36 3.91 -3.50
CA TYR A 196 -3.29 5.37 -3.50
C TYR A 196 -2.18 5.89 -4.43
N ARG A 197 -0.98 5.32 -4.35
CA ARG A 197 0.14 5.71 -5.24
C ARG A 197 -0.15 5.38 -6.70
N GLY A 198 -0.75 4.22 -6.99
CA GLY A 198 -1.13 3.83 -8.35
C GLY A 198 -2.12 4.81 -8.97
N LEU A 199 -3.17 5.18 -8.21
CA LEU A 199 -4.17 6.16 -8.62
C LEU A 199 -3.57 7.55 -8.84
N TRP A 200 -2.73 8.03 -7.91
CA TRP A 200 -2.08 9.33 -8.03
C TRP A 200 -1.09 9.38 -9.20
N GLY A 201 -0.32 8.31 -9.41
CA GLY A 201 0.58 8.19 -10.55
C GLY A 201 -0.17 8.23 -11.88
N ALA A 202 -1.27 7.48 -12.00
CA ALA A 202 -2.10 7.47 -13.20
C ALA A 202 -2.74 8.85 -13.48
N ALA A 203 -3.21 9.55 -12.44
CA ALA A 203 -3.72 10.92 -12.56
C ALA A 203 -2.63 11.90 -13.00
N GLY A 204 -1.40 11.76 -12.50
CA GLY A 204 -0.24 12.55 -12.92
C GLY A 204 0.10 12.37 -14.40
N VAL A 205 0.13 11.11 -14.88
CA VAL A 205 0.37 10.78 -16.30
C VAL A 205 -0.74 11.32 -17.19
N ALA A 206 -2.00 11.16 -16.78
CA ALA A 206 -3.14 11.72 -17.51
C ALA A 206 -3.08 13.25 -17.59
N GLY A 207 -2.73 13.92 -16.48
CA GLY A 207 -2.55 15.37 -16.43
C GLY A 207 -1.40 15.86 -17.33
N THR A 208 -0.27 15.15 -17.36
CA THR A 208 0.84 15.49 -18.27
C THR A 208 0.43 15.33 -19.73
N LEU A 209 -0.24 14.23 -20.09
CA LEU A 209 -0.77 14.02 -21.44
C LEU A 209 -1.77 15.11 -21.86
N LEU A 210 -2.65 15.54 -20.95
CA LEU A 210 -3.63 16.61 -21.23
C LEU A 210 -2.98 18.00 -21.32
N SER A 211 -1.83 18.21 -20.67
CA SER A 211 -1.10 19.48 -20.68
C SER A 211 -0.30 19.72 -21.98
N LEU A 212 0.06 18.66 -22.72
CA LEU A 212 0.79 18.74 -23.99
C LEU A 212 0.06 19.56 -25.07
N PRO A 213 -1.23 19.33 -25.39
CA PRO A 213 -1.93 20.13 -26.39
C PRO A 213 -2.12 21.57 -25.92
N ARG A 214 -2.33 21.81 -24.62
CA ARG A 214 -2.45 23.15 -24.05
C ARG A 214 -1.14 23.94 -24.19
N ALA A 215 0.00 23.31 -23.89
CA ALA A 215 1.32 23.90 -24.09
C ALA A 215 1.62 24.16 -25.58
N ALA A 216 1.24 23.24 -26.47
CA ALA A 216 1.39 23.43 -27.91
C ALA A 216 0.56 24.62 -28.45
N ILE A 217 -0.68 24.79 -27.96
CA ILE A 217 -1.54 25.93 -28.30
C ILE A 217 -0.93 27.24 -27.77
N GLU A 218 -0.40 27.26 -26.54
CA GLU A 218 0.25 28.47 -26.03
C GLU A 218 1.49 28.85 -26.84
N VAL A 219 2.32 27.87 -27.23
CA VAL A 219 3.50 28.12 -28.09
C VAL A 219 3.10 28.61 -29.49
N LEU A 220 2.01 28.09 -30.06
CA LEU A 220 1.47 28.53 -31.35
C LEU A 220 0.90 29.97 -31.30
N LEU A 221 0.40 30.39 -30.14
CA LEU A 221 -0.18 31.73 -29.92
C LEU A 221 0.86 32.77 -29.48
N LEU A 222 2.08 32.36 -29.08
CA LEU A 222 3.20 33.27 -28.77
C LEU A 222 3.49 34.30 -29.88
N PRO A 223 3.58 33.96 -31.18
CA PRO A 223 3.84 34.95 -32.22
C PRO A 223 2.70 35.97 -32.37
N LEU A 224 1.44 35.55 -32.20
CA LEU A 224 0.29 36.47 -32.24
C LEU A 224 0.32 37.43 -31.04
N ARG A 225 0.61 36.92 -29.84
CA ARG A 225 0.74 37.75 -28.64
C ARG A 225 1.93 38.69 -28.72
N ALA A 226 3.06 38.24 -29.26
CA ALA A 226 4.23 39.07 -29.50
C ALA A 226 3.93 40.17 -30.52
N SER A 227 3.22 39.85 -31.61
CA SER A 227 2.81 40.85 -32.60
C SER A 227 1.81 41.87 -32.05
N TRP A 228 0.91 41.45 -31.14
CA TRP A 228 -0.04 42.33 -30.48
C TRP A 228 0.68 43.32 -29.54
N LEU A 229 1.60 42.82 -28.72
CA LEU A 229 2.41 43.66 -27.81
C LEU A 229 3.36 44.60 -28.57
N LEU A 230 3.92 44.16 -29.71
CA LEU A 230 4.67 45.02 -30.62
C LEU A 230 3.79 46.10 -31.25
N ALA A 231 2.56 45.77 -31.64
CA ALA A 231 1.60 46.73 -32.20
C ALA A 231 1.15 47.78 -31.15
N GLU A 232 1.01 47.38 -29.88
CA GLU A 232 0.78 48.30 -28.76
C GLU A 232 2.01 49.17 -28.47
N ALA A 233 3.22 48.58 -28.43
CA ALA A 233 4.47 49.30 -28.17
C ALA A 233 4.85 50.31 -29.28
N LEU A 234 4.49 50.01 -30.52
CA LEU A 234 4.68 50.89 -31.68
C LEU A 234 3.54 51.93 -31.82
N GLY A 235 2.55 51.93 -30.92
CA GLY A 235 1.43 52.89 -30.93
C GLY A 235 0.46 52.71 -32.10
N LEU A 236 0.51 51.58 -32.80
CA LEU A 236 -0.36 51.30 -33.95
C LEU A 236 -1.77 50.86 -33.53
N SER A 237 -1.95 50.48 -32.27
CA SER A 237 -3.26 50.15 -31.69
C SER A 237 -3.92 51.36 -31.02
N SER A 238 -4.01 52.49 -31.73
CA SER A 238 -4.91 53.60 -31.36
C SER A 238 -5.95 53.81 -32.46
N ALA A 239 -6.91 52.91 -32.57
CA ALA A 239 -8.13 53.18 -33.32
C ALA A 239 -9.30 52.42 -32.71
N ASN A 240 -9.85 52.93 -31.60
CA ASN A 240 -11.25 52.70 -31.28
C ASN A 240 -11.99 54.05 -31.25
N PRO A 241 -12.73 54.42 -32.31
CA PRO A 241 -13.38 55.72 -32.45
C PRO A 241 -14.66 55.88 -31.60
N ALA A 242 -14.90 55.03 -30.60
CA ALA A 242 -16.17 54.98 -29.88
C ALA A 242 -16.23 55.79 -28.56
N ARG A 243 -15.20 56.56 -28.18
CA ARG A 243 -15.15 57.21 -26.85
C ARG A 243 -15.39 58.73 -26.83
N GLU A 244 -15.41 59.41 -27.98
CA GLU A 244 -15.57 60.88 -28.01
C GLU A 244 -17.03 61.37 -28.14
N SER A 245 -17.96 60.53 -28.60
CA SER A 245 -19.37 60.95 -28.73
C SER A 245 -20.14 60.98 -27.40
N GLY A 246 -19.72 60.19 -26.39
CA GLY A 246 -20.45 60.05 -25.12
C GLY A 246 -20.08 61.06 -24.02
N ALA A 247 -18.97 61.79 -24.19
CA ALA A 247 -18.47 62.74 -23.19
C ALA A 247 -19.06 64.15 -23.37
N SER A 248 -19.23 64.61 -24.62
CA SER A 248 -19.78 65.94 -24.92
C SER A 248 -21.29 66.03 -24.61
N PHE A 249 -22.06 64.96 -24.87
CA PHE A 249 -23.50 64.94 -24.58
C PHE A 249 -23.80 64.92 -23.08
N ARG A 250 -22.92 64.33 -22.26
CA ARG A 250 -23.13 64.26 -20.81
C ARG A 250 -22.86 65.62 -20.15
N GLN A 251 -21.80 66.33 -20.55
CA GLN A 251 -21.46 67.65 -19.97
C GLN A 251 -22.51 68.73 -20.25
N SER A 252 -23.17 68.77 -21.40
CA SER A 252 -24.22 69.77 -21.67
C SER A 252 -25.50 69.58 -20.85
N SER A 253 -25.76 68.35 -20.40
CA SER A 253 -26.96 68.01 -19.62
C SER A 253 -26.85 68.36 -18.13
N TRP A 254 -25.63 68.47 -17.61
CA TRP A 254 -25.36 68.86 -16.22
C TRP A 254 -25.39 70.37 -16.03
N SER A 255 -24.88 71.15 -17.00
CA SER A 255 -24.88 72.62 -16.90
C SER A 255 -26.29 73.22 -16.93
N LYS A 256 -27.18 72.65 -17.76
CA LYS A 256 -28.59 73.11 -17.86
C LYS A 256 -29.41 72.84 -16.59
N ARG A 257 -29.11 71.77 -15.86
CA ARG A 257 -29.80 71.44 -14.59
C ARG A 257 -29.32 72.28 -13.41
N GLN A 258 -28.08 72.75 -13.42
CA GLN A 258 -27.55 73.60 -12.35
C GLN A 258 -28.05 75.05 -12.43
N GLN A 259 -28.43 75.54 -13.61
CA GLN A 259 -28.98 76.90 -13.75
C GLN A 259 -30.39 77.08 -13.17
N TRP A 260 -31.17 76.02 -13.02
CA TRP A 260 -32.55 76.08 -12.48
C TRP A 260 -32.61 76.06 -10.94
N ALA A 261 -31.47 75.92 -10.26
CA ALA A 261 -31.39 75.87 -8.80
C ALA A 261 -31.10 77.23 -8.14
N TYR A 262 -30.92 78.29 -8.94
CA TYR A 262 -30.55 79.64 -8.45
C TYR A 262 -31.43 80.78 -9.01
N GLU A 263 -32.56 80.47 -9.66
CA GLU A 263 -33.60 81.46 -9.97
C GLU A 263 -34.76 81.32 -8.97
N VAL A 264 -34.65 82.08 -7.87
CA VAL A 264 -35.76 82.61 -7.04
C VAL A 264 -35.55 84.11 -6.93
#